data_AF-A0A452QPG2-F1
#
_entry.id   AF-A0A452QPG2-F1
#
_cell.length_a   1.000
_cell.length_b   1.000
_cell.length_c   1.000
_cell.angle_alpha   90.00
_cell.angle_beta   90.00
_cell.angle_gamma   90.00
#
_symmetry.space_group_name_H-M   'P 1'
#
loop_
_entity.id
_entity.type
_entity.pdbx_description
1 polymer ?
#
loop_
_entity_poly.entity_id
_entity_poly.type
_entity_poly.pdbx_seq_one_letter_code
_entity_poly.pdbx_strand_id
1 'polypeptide(L)'
;MGRAGIRVPTPCVSVCWARIEVPPSAQPGPERGDSMTPTLAALLCLGFHGKPSLSALPSPVVTSGGNVTLQCASWLGFDRFVLMKEGERQPSSTLDSQRAPSGQFQALFPVGPVTPSPRGTFRCYGYYSRSPHMWSYPSGPLELLVSGVSGKPSLLTQEGPPGPTVTSGENVTLRCQSLSHVDTFHLSKEGAAGPPLHLRSKSQTGQHQAEFSVHPVTSAHGGTYRCYGSSSTSPYLLSQPSDPLELRVSGEWPLTLPGVARAQGPHWYLYVLIGAAVAFVLLLVLLVLLLVRHRRRGKGRMRGEKGRG
;
A
#
# COMPACT_ATOMS: atom_id res chain seq x y z
N MET A 1 18.84 45.08 -14.56
CA MET A 1 18.14 43.84 -14.95
C MET A 1 18.27 42.80 -13.83
N GLY A 2 17.28 42.72 -12.94
CA GLY A 2 17.29 41.79 -11.80
C GLY A 2 16.61 40.46 -12.15
N ARG A 3 17.32 39.35 -12.01
CA ARG A 3 16.78 37.98 -12.18
C ARG A 3 16.05 37.55 -10.90
N ALA A 4 14.78 37.21 -11.03
CA ALA A 4 13.99 36.61 -9.97
C ALA A 4 14.45 35.17 -9.70
N GLY A 5 14.96 34.91 -8.50
CA GLY A 5 15.27 33.57 -8.02
C GLY A 5 14.01 32.89 -7.49
N ILE A 6 13.70 31.70 -8.02
CA ILE A 6 12.60 30.86 -7.53
C ILE A 6 13.03 30.29 -6.17
N ARG A 7 12.31 30.72 -5.13
CA ARG A 7 12.50 30.30 -3.74
C ARG A 7 11.86 28.93 -3.55
N VAL A 8 12.67 27.90 -3.29
CA VAL A 8 12.21 26.58 -2.86
C VAL A 8 11.62 26.72 -1.46
N PRO A 9 10.36 26.34 -1.20
CA PRO A 9 9.82 26.41 0.15
C PRO A 9 10.47 25.33 1.02
N THR A 10 11.13 25.77 2.08
CA THR A 10 11.56 24.95 3.22
C THR A 10 10.35 24.21 3.82
N PRO A 11 10.50 22.93 4.23
CA PRO A 11 9.39 22.16 4.78
C PRO A 11 8.91 22.77 6.11
N CYS A 12 7.59 22.93 6.25
CA CYS A 12 6.93 23.31 7.49
C CYS A 12 7.10 22.22 8.56
N VAL A 13 8.26 22.18 9.20
CA VAL A 13 8.52 21.44 10.44
C VAL A 13 8.09 22.36 11.60
N SER A 14 6.79 22.58 11.84
CA SER A 14 6.38 23.29 13.08
C SER A 14 4.89 23.31 13.48
N VAL A 15 4.00 22.43 13.00
CA VAL A 15 2.55 22.57 13.33
C VAL A 15 1.94 21.36 14.03
N CYS A 16 2.74 20.57 14.77
CA CYS A 16 2.20 19.60 15.73
C CYS A 16 2.92 19.53 17.09
N TRP A 17 3.82 20.47 17.43
CA TRP A 17 4.49 20.43 18.74
C TRP A 17 4.32 21.66 19.63
N ALA A 18 3.39 22.55 19.32
CA ALA A 18 3.13 23.71 20.17
C ALA A 18 1.81 23.58 20.93
N ARG A 19 1.93 23.54 22.27
CA ARG A 19 0.91 23.59 23.33
C ARG A 19 0.28 22.28 23.80
N ILE A 20 1.07 21.51 24.54
CA ILE A 20 0.58 20.89 25.78
C ILE A 20 1.54 21.33 26.89
N GLU A 21 1.34 22.55 27.38
CA GLU A 21 1.74 22.89 28.75
C GLU A 21 0.56 22.50 29.63
N VAL A 22 0.78 21.57 30.56
CA VAL A 22 -0.18 21.22 31.60
C VAL A 22 0.15 22.05 32.84
N PRO A 23 -0.69 23.01 33.25
CA PRO A 23 -0.77 23.44 34.64
C PRO A 23 -1.95 22.76 35.35
N PRO A 24 -1.84 22.52 36.67
CA PRO A 24 -2.75 21.64 37.40
C PRO A 24 -4.02 22.37 37.86
N SER A 25 -5.08 21.57 38.05
CA SER A 25 -6.22 21.84 38.93
C SER A 25 -7.34 22.76 38.44
N ALA A 26 -8.41 22.18 37.85
CA ALA A 26 -9.79 22.67 37.99
C ALA A 26 -10.81 21.59 37.56
N GLN A 27 -11.88 21.42 38.34
CA GLN A 27 -12.92 20.38 38.23
C GLN A 27 -13.85 20.50 36.99
N PRO A 28 -14.61 19.43 36.62
CA PRO A 28 -15.41 19.39 35.40
C PRO A 28 -16.83 19.98 35.58
N GLY A 29 -17.33 20.65 34.54
CA GLY A 29 -18.73 21.03 34.36
C GLY A 29 -19.28 20.52 33.01
N PRO A 30 -20.60 20.30 32.86
CA PRO A 30 -21.14 19.41 31.84
C PRO A 30 -21.69 20.13 30.58
N GLU A 31 -21.95 19.29 29.57
CA GLU A 31 -22.83 19.49 28.41
C GLU A 31 -22.29 20.33 27.23
N ARG A 32 -22.01 19.68 26.10
CA ARG A 32 -23.01 19.48 25.03
C ARG A 32 -22.34 18.82 23.82
N GLY A 33 -22.91 17.70 23.39
CA GLY A 33 -22.35 16.83 22.37
C GLY A 33 -22.41 17.41 20.96
N ASP A 34 -21.34 17.14 20.22
CA ASP A 34 -21.38 16.65 18.85
C ASP A 34 -20.21 15.66 18.72
N SER A 35 -20.45 14.43 19.16
CA SER A 35 -19.47 13.35 19.11
C SER A 35 -19.37 12.81 17.68
N MET A 36 -18.57 13.45 16.84
CA MET A 36 -18.01 12.76 15.69
C MET A 36 -17.11 11.66 16.25
N THR A 37 -17.52 10.40 16.06
CA THR A 37 -16.91 9.25 16.71
C THR A 37 -15.40 9.22 16.42
N PRO A 38 -14.54 9.12 17.45
CA PRO A 38 -13.08 9.12 17.28
C PRO A 38 -12.59 7.94 16.42
N THR A 39 -13.41 6.91 16.25
CA THR A 39 -13.20 5.77 15.35
C THR A 39 -13.24 6.15 13.87
N LEU A 40 -14.13 7.06 13.45
CA LEU A 40 -14.22 7.51 12.05
C LEU A 40 -13.07 8.46 11.70
N ALA A 41 -12.68 9.33 12.63
CA ALA A 41 -11.47 10.14 12.51
C ALA A 41 -10.21 9.26 12.53
N ALA A 42 -10.14 8.24 13.39
CA ALA A 42 -9.03 7.28 13.38
C ALA A 42 -9.00 6.44 12.10
N LEU A 43 -10.14 6.01 11.55
CA LEU A 43 -10.22 5.31 10.26
C LEU A 43 -9.77 6.19 9.08
N LEU A 44 -10.08 7.49 9.11
CA LEU A 44 -9.55 8.47 8.15
C LEU A 44 -8.05 8.76 8.37
N CYS A 45 -7.56 8.67 9.61
CA CYS A 45 -6.16 8.89 9.99
C CYS A 45 -5.26 7.64 9.84
N LEU A 46 -5.80 6.45 9.61
CA LEU A 46 -5.04 5.18 9.50
C LEU A 46 -4.37 4.94 8.12
N GLY A 47 -4.01 5.99 7.39
CA GLY A 47 -2.89 5.87 6.43
C GLY A 47 -3.16 6.26 4.98
N PHE A 48 -4.29 6.88 4.64
CA PHE A 48 -4.49 7.50 3.33
C PHE A 48 -4.01 8.96 3.30
N HIS A 49 -2.83 9.22 3.89
CA HIS A 49 -2.12 10.46 3.55
C HIS A 49 -1.89 10.41 2.05
N GLY A 50 -2.28 11.45 1.32
CA GLY A 50 -2.37 11.46 -0.15
C GLY A 50 -1.06 11.32 -0.93
N LYS A 51 -0.13 10.48 -0.48
CA LYS A 51 1.07 10.07 -1.20
C LYS A 51 0.73 8.94 -2.19
N PRO A 52 1.32 8.95 -3.39
CA PRO A 52 1.22 7.84 -4.31
C PRO A 52 2.09 6.65 -3.87
N SER A 53 1.82 5.47 -4.43
CA SER A 53 2.70 4.31 -4.38
C SER A 53 3.64 4.31 -5.58
N LEU A 54 4.85 3.77 -5.40
CA LEU A 54 5.85 3.63 -6.45
C LEU A 54 6.38 2.20 -6.44
N SER A 55 6.35 1.54 -7.60
CA SER A 55 6.82 0.16 -7.80
C SER A 55 7.64 0.05 -9.09
N ALA A 56 8.48 -0.98 -9.19
CA ALA A 56 9.24 -1.29 -10.40
C ALA A 56 8.62 -2.50 -11.11
N LEU A 57 8.51 -2.41 -12.44
CA LEU A 57 7.99 -3.46 -13.31
C LEU A 57 9.09 -3.90 -14.29
N PRO A 58 9.41 -5.20 -14.36
CA PRO A 58 8.86 -6.31 -13.55
C PRO A 58 9.47 -6.41 -12.15
N SER A 59 10.66 -5.84 -11.92
CA SER A 59 11.35 -5.88 -10.63
C SER A 59 12.29 -4.67 -10.46
N PRO A 60 12.67 -4.30 -9.22
CA PRO A 60 13.63 -3.23 -8.96
C PRO A 60 15.09 -3.63 -9.22
N VAL A 61 15.38 -4.92 -9.44
CA VAL A 61 16.70 -5.43 -9.83
C VAL A 61 16.78 -5.48 -11.35
N VAL A 62 17.70 -4.72 -11.93
CA VAL A 62 17.83 -4.54 -13.38
C VAL A 62 19.26 -4.89 -13.80
N THR A 63 19.42 -5.58 -14.92
CA THR A 63 20.75 -5.80 -15.51
C THR A 63 21.32 -4.48 -16.02
N SER A 64 22.65 -4.32 -15.93
CA SER A 64 23.32 -3.15 -16.52
C SER A 64 22.96 -2.97 -18.00
N GLY A 65 22.56 -1.77 -18.40
CA GLY A 65 22.08 -1.47 -19.75
C GLY A 65 20.64 -1.90 -20.05
N GLY A 66 19.98 -2.58 -19.12
CA GLY A 66 18.57 -2.94 -19.21
C GLY A 66 17.63 -1.75 -18.99
N ASN A 67 16.35 -1.99 -19.23
CA ASN A 67 15.27 -1.02 -19.05
C ASN A 67 14.30 -1.52 -17.98
N VAL A 68 13.73 -0.59 -17.21
CA VAL A 68 12.70 -0.87 -16.20
C VAL A 68 11.60 0.17 -16.32
N THR A 69 10.37 -0.19 -15.98
CA THR A 69 9.28 0.78 -15.90
C THR A 69 8.92 1.01 -14.45
N LEU A 70 8.93 2.26 -14.01
CA LEU A 70 8.46 2.64 -12.69
C LEU A 70 6.97 2.99 -12.76
N GLN A 71 6.15 2.25 -12.04
CA GLN A 71 4.73 2.51 -11.94
C GLN A 71 4.47 3.37 -10.71
N CYS A 72 3.94 4.56 -10.94
CA CYS A 72 3.42 5.39 -9.87
C CYS A 72 1.91 5.35 -9.89
N ALA A 73 1.27 5.03 -8.77
CA ALA A 73 -0.18 4.89 -8.70
C ALA A 73 -0.78 5.55 -7.46
N SER A 74 -2.02 6.01 -7.57
CA SER A 74 -2.81 6.50 -6.47
C SER A 74 -4.30 6.26 -6.72
N TRP A 75 -5.05 6.08 -5.64
CA TRP A 75 -6.51 6.16 -5.72
C TRP A 75 -7.00 7.60 -5.74
N LEU A 76 -6.15 8.56 -5.37
CA LEU A 76 -6.43 9.97 -5.57
C LEU A 76 -6.31 10.31 -7.05
N GLY A 77 -7.28 11.08 -7.54
CA GLY A 77 -7.40 11.46 -8.95
C GLY A 77 -6.41 12.52 -9.39
N PHE A 78 -5.12 12.33 -9.12
CA PHE A 78 -4.09 13.23 -9.64
C PHE A 78 -4.14 13.23 -11.16
N ASP A 79 -4.04 14.43 -11.74
CA ASP A 79 -4.05 14.62 -13.19
C ASP A 79 -2.68 14.29 -13.79
N ARG A 80 -1.60 14.51 -13.03
CA ARG A 80 -0.23 14.27 -13.47
C ARG A 80 0.62 13.69 -12.34
N PHE A 81 1.59 12.88 -12.71
CA PHE A 81 2.60 12.33 -11.81
C PHE A 81 3.99 12.82 -12.19
N VAL A 82 4.83 13.01 -11.17
CA VAL A 82 6.21 13.48 -11.30
C VAL A 82 7.12 12.43 -10.68
N LEU A 83 8.10 11.98 -11.47
CA LEU A 83 9.16 11.10 -11.01
C LEU A 83 10.42 11.92 -10.75
N MET A 84 10.93 11.81 -9.52
CA MET A 84 12.16 12.46 -9.08
C MET A 84 13.20 11.40 -8.73
N LYS A 85 14.42 11.57 -9.24
CA LYS A 85 15.60 10.82 -8.80
C LYS A 85 16.30 11.59 -7.66
N GLU A 86 16.66 10.89 -6.60
CA GLU A 86 17.27 11.50 -5.42
C GLU A 86 18.63 12.12 -5.75
N GLY A 87 18.84 13.34 -5.27
CA GLY A 87 20.03 14.15 -5.58
C GLY A 87 19.94 14.95 -6.87
N GLU A 88 18.88 14.79 -7.68
CA GLU A 88 18.57 15.69 -8.80
C GLU A 88 17.67 16.85 -8.34
N ARG A 89 17.92 18.04 -8.88
CA ARG A 89 17.13 19.25 -8.56
C ARG A 89 15.89 19.40 -9.43
N GLN A 90 15.83 18.69 -10.55
CA GLN A 90 14.74 18.76 -11.51
C GLN A 90 14.05 17.39 -11.60
N PRO A 91 12.75 17.37 -11.98
CA PRO A 91 12.07 16.13 -12.33
C PRO A 91 12.82 15.35 -13.39
N SER A 92 12.98 14.06 -13.15
CA SER A 92 13.52 13.14 -14.16
C SER A 92 12.48 12.90 -15.24
N SER A 93 11.18 12.88 -14.89
CA SER A 93 10.08 12.82 -15.84
C SER A 93 8.77 13.30 -15.22
N THR A 94 7.83 13.75 -16.05
CA THR A 94 6.46 14.11 -15.65
C THR A 94 5.50 13.59 -16.70
N LEU A 95 4.50 12.82 -16.29
CA LEU A 95 3.54 12.18 -17.19
C LEU A 95 2.11 12.48 -16.77
N ASP A 96 1.24 12.51 -17.77
CA ASP A 96 -0.19 12.57 -17.55
C ASP A 96 -0.70 11.27 -16.91
N SER A 97 -1.67 11.43 -16.03
CA SER A 97 -2.30 10.32 -15.34
C SER A 97 -3.21 9.55 -16.29
N GLN A 98 -3.12 8.23 -16.23
CA GLN A 98 -3.97 7.31 -16.95
C GLN A 98 -4.77 6.46 -15.96
N ARG A 99 -5.97 6.04 -16.37
CA ARG A 99 -6.81 5.17 -15.55
C ARG A 99 -6.39 3.71 -15.76
N ALA A 100 -5.93 3.08 -14.69
CA ALA A 100 -5.61 1.66 -14.65
C ALA A 100 -6.90 0.81 -14.69
N PRO A 101 -6.84 -0.45 -15.18
CA PRO A 101 -7.97 -1.39 -15.09
C PRO A 101 -8.47 -1.62 -13.66
N SER A 102 -7.61 -1.46 -12.67
CA SER A 102 -7.95 -1.54 -11.23
C SER A 102 -8.76 -0.34 -10.72
N GLY A 103 -8.98 0.69 -11.55
CA GLY A 103 -9.64 1.95 -11.17
C GLY A 103 -8.69 2.99 -10.58
N GLN A 104 -7.43 2.64 -10.31
CA GLN A 104 -6.41 3.58 -9.85
C GLN A 104 -6.00 4.56 -10.96
N PHE A 105 -5.56 5.73 -10.55
CA PHE A 105 -4.85 6.68 -11.39
C PHE A 105 -3.36 6.35 -11.34
N GLN A 106 -2.71 6.26 -12.49
CA GLN A 106 -1.30 5.85 -12.54
C GLN A 106 -0.54 6.57 -13.64
N ALA A 107 0.78 6.50 -13.58
CA ALA A 107 1.69 6.81 -14.67
C ALA A 107 2.79 5.74 -14.74
N LEU A 108 3.20 5.39 -15.96
CA LEU A 108 4.24 4.40 -16.22
C LEU A 108 5.46 5.13 -16.79
N PHE A 109 6.51 5.22 -15.98
CA PHE A 109 7.75 5.92 -16.33
C PHE A 109 8.80 4.92 -16.84
N PRO A 110 9.07 4.86 -18.16
CA PRO A 110 10.19 4.07 -18.65
C PRO A 110 11.51 4.70 -18.19
N VAL A 111 12.38 3.89 -17.60
CA VAL A 111 13.71 4.26 -17.13
C VAL A 111 14.72 3.32 -17.80
N GLY A 112 15.59 3.86 -18.63
CA GLY A 112 16.63 3.08 -19.30
C GLY A 112 17.41 3.88 -20.35
N PRO A 113 18.58 3.39 -20.81
CA PRO A 113 19.32 2.25 -20.29
C PRO A 113 19.93 2.53 -18.90
N VAL A 114 19.73 1.62 -17.94
CA VAL A 114 20.15 1.84 -16.54
C VAL A 114 21.66 1.66 -16.41
N THR A 115 22.32 2.70 -15.91
CA THR A 115 23.75 2.68 -15.58
C THR A 115 23.98 2.53 -14.08
N PRO A 116 25.05 1.82 -13.65
CA PRO A 116 25.57 1.87 -12.29
C PRO A 116 25.67 3.31 -11.77
N SER A 117 24.81 3.71 -10.84
CA SER A 117 24.89 5.06 -10.25
C SER A 117 24.54 5.02 -8.76
N PRO A 118 25.30 5.73 -7.89
CA PRO A 118 25.02 5.79 -6.46
C PRO A 118 23.74 6.57 -6.12
N ARG A 119 23.09 7.18 -7.11
CA ARG A 119 21.85 7.95 -6.97
C ARG A 119 20.64 7.18 -7.52
N GLY A 120 20.59 5.87 -7.30
CA GLY A 120 19.57 4.97 -7.89
C GLY A 120 18.18 5.03 -7.25
N THR A 121 17.93 5.94 -6.30
CA THR A 121 16.69 6.01 -5.54
C THR A 121 15.69 6.99 -6.17
N PHE A 122 14.46 6.53 -6.38
CA PHE A 122 13.38 7.31 -6.99
C PHE A 122 12.25 7.56 -6.00
N ARG A 123 11.57 8.70 -6.15
CA ARG A 123 10.32 9.04 -5.48
C ARG A 123 9.32 9.59 -6.47
N CYS A 124 8.05 9.30 -6.26
CA CYS A 124 6.96 9.80 -7.07
C CYS A 124 6.09 10.78 -6.29
N TYR A 125 5.56 11.75 -7.01
CA TYR A 125 4.63 12.77 -6.53
C TYR A 125 3.45 12.86 -7.52
N GLY A 126 2.28 13.24 -7.03
CA GLY A 126 1.11 13.56 -7.84
C GLY A 126 0.70 15.02 -7.65
N TYR A 127 0.10 15.62 -8.68
CA TYR A 127 -0.51 16.95 -8.55
C TYR A 127 -1.73 17.10 -9.47
N TYR A 128 -2.56 18.11 -9.17
CA TYR A 128 -3.72 18.48 -9.99
C TYR A 128 -3.37 19.62 -10.94
N SER A 129 -3.87 19.57 -12.17
CA SER A 129 -3.53 20.53 -13.23
C SER A 129 -3.95 21.96 -12.90
N ARG A 130 -4.98 22.13 -12.05
CA ARG A 130 -5.42 23.44 -11.54
C ARG A 130 -4.46 24.04 -10.49
N SER A 131 -3.58 23.24 -9.89
CA SER A 131 -2.67 23.64 -8.83
C SER A 131 -1.29 22.98 -9.00
N PRO A 132 -0.55 23.30 -10.07
CA PRO A 132 0.70 22.60 -10.44
C PRO A 132 1.85 22.80 -9.44
N HIS A 133 1.75 23.81 -8.57
CA HIS A 133 2.75 24.11 -7.53
C HIS A 133 2.50 23.37 -6.21
N MET A 134 1.36 22.68 -6.06
CA MET A 134 1.03 21.92 -4.86
C MET A 134 1.11 20.43 -5.17
N TRP A 135 2.27 19.85 -4.85
CA TRP A 135 2.50 18.42 -5.02
C TRP A 135 2.06 17.65 -3.79
N SER A 136 1.74 16.38 -4.00
CA SER A 136 1.47 15.43 -2.93
C SER A 136 2.68 15.23 -2.02
N TYR A 137 2.46 14.54 -0.90
CA TYR A 137 3.57 13.90 -0.19
C TYR A 137 4.29 12.90 -1.11
N PRO A 138 5.61 12.72 -0.96
CA PRO A 138 6.36 11.73 -1.73
C PRO A 138 5.88 10.32 -1.45
N SER A 139 5.96 9.46 -2.46
CA SER A 139 5.91 8.01 -2.30
C SER A 139 7.02 7.51 -1.37
N GLY A 140 6.91 6.25 -0.95
CA GLY A 140 8.08 5.54 -0.41
C GLY A 140 9.25 5.58 -1.41
N PRO A 141 10.50 5.56 -0.92
CA PRO A 141 11.66 5.49 -1.80
C PRO A 141 11.70 4.14 -2.52
N LEU A 142 12.04 4.15 -3.80
CA LEU A 142 12.26 2.96 -4.60
C LEU A 142 13.71 2.95 -5.09
N GLU A 143 14.50 2.02 -4.57
CA GLU A 143 15.91 1.88 -4.94
C GLU A 143 16.05 0.90 -6.11
N LEU A 144 16.62 1.37 -7.22
CA LEU A 144 17.01 0.50 -8.32
C LEU A 144 18.40 -0.09 -8.07
N LEU A 145 18.48 -1.41 -8.18
CA LEU A 145 19.70 -2.17 -7.98
C LEU A 145 20.19 -2.70 -9.32
N VAL A 146 21.46 -2.47 -9.64
CA VAL A 146 22.04 -2.83 -10.95
C VAL A 146 22.87 -4.10 -10.81
N SER A 147 22.52 -5.16 -11.53
CA SER A 147 23.22 -6.46 -11.50
C SER A 147 24.24 -6.63 -12.64
N GLY A 148 25.20 -7.54 -12.41
CA GLY A 148 26.17 -7.99 -13.42
C GLY A 148 27.62 -7.52 -13.21
N VAL A 149 27.96 -6.97 -12.04
CA VAL A 149 29.25 -6.30 -11.82
C VAL A 149 30.33 -7.21 -11.20
N SER A 150 29.94 -8.31 -10.53
CA SER A 150 30.87 -9.19 -9.79
C SER A 150 30.49 -10.67 -9.83
N GLY A 151 31.34 -11.53 -9.25
CA GLY A 151 31.22 -12.99 -9.27
C GLY A 151 29.89 -13.51 -8.73
N LYS A 152 29.40 -14.59 -9.34
CA LYS A 152 28.09 -15.19 -9.08
C LYS A 152 28.06 -15.94 -7.73
N PRO A 153 27.11 -15.65 -6.83
CA PRO A 153 26.89 -16.44 -5.62
C PRO A 153 26.09 -17.72 -5.94
N SER A 154 26.13 -18.70 -5.04
CA SER A 154 25.30 -19.89 -5.11
C SER A 154 24.08 -19.75 -4.20
N LEU A 155 22.90 -20.11 -4.71
CA LEU A 155 21.67 -20.17 -3.93
C LEU A 155 21.29 -21.64 -3.72
N LEU A 156 21.10 -22.02 -2.47
CA LEU A 156 20.79 -23.37 -2.05
C LEU A 156 19.60 -23.37 -1.09
N THR A 157 18.92 -24.49 -1.00
CA THR A 157 17.95 -24.79 0.06
C THR A 157 18.63 -25.61 1.12
N GLN A 158 18.38 -25.29 2.40
CA GLN A 158 18.99 -26.02 3.51
C GLN A 158 18.56 -27.50 3.57
N GLU A 159 17.38 -27.80 3.00
CA GLU A 159 16.84 -29.15 2.91
C GLU A 159 16.60 -29.52 1.44
N GLY A 160 17.53 -30.28 0.86
CA GLY A 160 17.33 -31.07 -0.35
C GLY A 160 17.74 -30.45 -1.72
N PRO A 161 17.79 -31.29 -2.79
CA PRO A 161 18.19 -30.90 -4.16
C PRO A 161 17.21 -29.91 -4.83
N PRO A 162 17.52 -29.35 -6.02
CA PRO A 162 16.80 -28.21 -6.59
C PRO A 162 15.33 -28.54 -6.89
N GLY A 163 14.43 -27.72 -6.34
CA GLY A 163 12.99 -27.85 -6.47
C GLY A 163 12.29 -28.40 -5.22
N PRO A 164 12.59 -27.91 -4.00
CA PRO A 164 11.87 -28.37 -2.82
C PRO A 164 10.38 -28.04 -2.98
N THR A 165 9.58 -29.09 -2.92
CA THR A 165 8.13 -28.96 -2.78
C THR A 165 7.86 -28.91 -1.29
N VAL A 166 7.53 -27.72 -0.79
CA VAL A 166 7.33 -27.46 0.64
C VAL A 166 5.83 -27.42 0.92
N THR A 167 5.40 -28.03 2.02
CA THR A 167 3.99 -28.02 2.41
C THR A 167 3.62 -26.66 3.01
N SER A 168 2.44 -26.12 2.70
CA SER A 168 1.93 -24.90 3.33
C SER A 168 1.91 -25.06 4.85
N GLY A 169 2.47 -24.08 5.57
CA GLY A 169 2.63 -24.12 7.03
C GLY A 169 3.99 -24.65 7.51
N GLU A 170 4.79 -25.29 6.65
CA GLU A 170 6.16 -25.67 6.97
C GLU A 170 7.10 -24.46 6.90
N ASN A 171 8.35 -24.72 7.26
CA ASN A 171 9.42 -23.76 7.31
C ASN A 171 10.47 -24.05 6.24
N VAL A 172 10.87 -23.03 5.47
CA VAL A 172 11.95 -23.19 4.49
C VAL A 172 13.00 -22.10 4.65
N THR A 173 14.26 -22.50 4.56
CA THR A 173 15.41 -21.59 4.59
C THR A 173 16.16 -21.64 3.27
N LEU A 174 16.24 -20.48 2.64
CA LEU A 174 17.03 -20.23 1.42
C LEU A 174 18.39 -19.68 1.84
N ARG A 175 19.46 -20.40 1.53
CA ARG A 175 20.84 -20.04 1.88
C ARG A 175 21.57 -19.54 0.65
N CYS A 176 22.04 -18.30 0.72
CA CYS A 176 22.93 -17.75 -0.28
C CYS A 176 24.36 -17.80 0.20
N GLN A 177 25.29 -18.23 -0.65
CA GLN A 177 26.69 -18.42 -0.29
C GLN A 177 27.64 -17.92 -1.39
N SER A 178 28.81 -17.43 -0.99
CA SER A 178 29.87 -16.96 -1.88
C SER A 178 31.24 -17.23 -1.26
N LEU A 179 32.19 -17.70 -2.05
CA LEU A 179 33.60 -17.81 -1.65
C LEU A 179 34.29 -16.44 -1.65
N SER A 180 33.85 -15.54 -2.53
CA SER A 180 34.33 -14.16 -2.55
C SER A 180 33.72 -13.37 -1.41
N HIS A 181 34.47 -12.35 -0.94
CA HIS A 181 34.01 -11.45 0.11
C HIS A 181 32.75 -10.71 -0.31
N VAL A 182 31.67 -10.92 0.43
CA VAL A 182 30.37 -10.26 0.25
C VAL A 182 29.93 -9.70 1.60
N ASP A 183 29.49 -8.44 1.61
CA ASP A 183 29.03 -7.76 2.83
C ASP A 183 27.54 -8.01 3.07
N THR A 184 26.75 -7.99 2.00
CA THR A 184 25.28 -8.12 2.06
C THR A 184 24.79 -8.98 0.91
N PHE A 185 23.90 -9.92 1.21
CA PHE A 185 23.20 -10.72 0.21
C PHE A 185 21.79 -10.18 0.00
N HIS A 186 21.30 -10.28 -1.23
CA HIS A 186 19.96 -9.87 -1.65
C HIS A 186 19.25 -11.06 -2.27
N LEU A 187 18.02 -11.34 -1.83
CA LEU A 187 17.16 -12.38 -2.35
C LEU A 187 15.98 -11.73 -3.07
N SER A 188 15.88 -12.00 -4.37
CA SER A 188 14.79 -11.52 -5.22
C SER A 188 13.95 -12.69 -5.70
N LYS A 189 12.63 -12.50 -5.70
CA LYS A 189 11.67 -13.41 -6.33
C LYS A 189 11.26 -12.82 -7.69
N GLU A 190 11.32 -13.63 -8.73
CA GLU A 190 10.89 -13.23 -10.07
C GLU A 190 9.41 -12.85 -10.09
N GLY A 191 9.09 -11.71 -10.71
CA GLY A 191 7.73 -11.16 -10.74
C GLY A 191 7.29 -10.44 -9.47
N ALA A 192 8.12 -10.36 -8.43
CA ALA A 192 7.82 -9.54 -7.26
C ALA A 192 8.16 -8.06 -7.55
N ALA A 193 7.15 -7.20 -7.46
CA ALA A 193 7.30 -5.75 -7.62
C ALA A 193 7.95 -5.05 -6.41
N GLY A 194 8.05 -5.75 -5.28
CA GLY A 194 8.66 -5.24 -4.04
C GLY A 194 10.19 -5.26 -4.05
N PRO A 195 10.83 -4.55 -3.11
CA PRO A 195 12.29 -4.60 -2.97
C PRO A 195 12.75 -6.02 -2.60
N PRO A 196 13.96 -6.43 -3.02
CA PRO A 196 14.51 -7.70 -2.60
C PRO A 196 14.77 -7.70 -1.09
N LEU A 197 14.67 -8.88 -0.48
CA LEU A 197 15.09 -9.06 0.91
C LEU A 197 16.60 -8.96 0.97
N HIS A 198 17.16 -8.26 1.95
CA HIS A 198 18.60 -8.18 2.13
C HIS A 198 19.01 -8.58 3.53
N LEU A 199 20.14 -9.28 3.65
CA LEU A 199 20.71 -9.70 4.93
C LEU A 199 22.23 -9.52 4.89
N ARG A 200 22.81 -9.09 6.01
CA ARG A 200 24.27 -9.04 6.15
C ARG A 200 24.84 -10.45 6.08
N SER A 201 25.96 -10.56 5.38
CA SER A 201 26.70 -11.81 5.29
C SER A 201 27.30 -12.17 6.66
N LYS A 202 27.27 -13.46 6.97
CA LYS A 202 28.04 -14.08 8.04
C LYS A 202 29.21 -14.83 7.41
N SER A 203 30.41 -14.64 7.95
CA SER A 203 31.58 -15.44 7.55
C SER A 203 31.63 -16.71 8.40
N GLN A 204 31.56 -17.87 7.75
CA GLN A 204 31.76 -19.17 8.38
C GLN A 204 32.78 -19.94 7.55
N THR A 205 33.83 -20.48 8.18
CA THR A 205 34.82 -21.36 7.55
C THR A 205 35.46 -20.81 6.26
N GLY A 206 35.69 -19.49 6.19
CA GLY A 206 36.26 -18.84 5.00
C GLY A 206 35.26 -18.61 3.85
N GLN A 207 33.97 -18.83 4.07
CA GLN A 207 32.89 -18.59 3.13
C GLN A 207 31.89 -17.58 3.68
N HIS A 208 31.36 -16.72 2.81
CA HIS A 208 30.35 -15.72 3.14
C HIS A 208 28.96 -16.29 2.85
N GLN A 209 28.05 -16.26 3.82
CA GLN A 209 26.68 -16.76 3.64
C GLN A 209 25.62 -15.96 4.38
N ALA A 210 24.38 -16.01 3.88
CA ALA A 210 23.19 -15.49 4.55
C ALA A 210 22.01 -16.45 4.38
N GLU A 211 21.20 -16.56 5.43
CA GLU A 211 20.06 -17.47 5.51
C GLU A 211 18.77 -16.67 5.58
N PHE A 212 17.94 -16.80 4.54
CA PHE A 212 16.63 -16.17 4.41
C PHE A 212 15.57 -17.20 4.73
N SER A 213 14.87 -16.99 5.85
CA SER A 213 13.95 -17.97 6.37
C SER A 213 12.50 -17.52 6.18
N VAL A 214 11.66 -18.42 5.65
CA VAL A 214 10.28 -18.12 5.23
C VAL A 214 9.35 -18.99 6.05
N HIS A 215 8.69 -18.37 7.03
CA HIS A 215 7.89 -19.06 8.04
C HIS A 215 6.64 -18.24 8.43
N PRO A 216 5.43 -18.82 8.42
CA PRO A 216 5.05 -20.07 7.77
C PRO A 216 4.98 -19.91 6.24
N VAL A 217 5.27 -20.98 5.50
CA VAL A 217 5.15 -20.98 4.03
C VAL A 217 3.68 -20.91 3.60
N THR A 218 3.38 -20.11 2.57
CA THR A 218 2.06 -19.96 1.95
C THR A 218 2.20 -20.08 0.43
N SER A 219 1.10 -20.27 -0.29
CA SER A 219 1.10 -20.31 -1.76
C SER A 219 1.71 -19.06 -2.41
N ALA A 220 1.59 -17.89 -1.76
CA ALA A 220 2.20 -16.65 -2.22
C ALA A 220 3.75 -16.67 -2.21
N HIS A 221 4.36 -17.58 -1.46
CA HIS A 221 5.82 -17.77 -1.44
C HIS A 221 6.30 -18.67 -2.60
N GLY A 222 5.43 -19.36 -3.34
CA GLY A 222 5.87 -20.17 -4.49
C GLY A 222 6.39 -19.31 -5.65
N GLY A 223 7.48 -19.73 -6.30
CA GLY A 223 8.06 -19.05 -7.47
C GLY A 223 9.56 -19.24 -7.62
N THR A 224 10.16 -18.50 -8.56
CA THR A 224 11.60 -18.57 -8.84
C THR A 224 12.37 -17.51 -8.09
N TYR A 225 13.39 -17.93 -7.35
CA TYR A 225 14.26 -17.08 -6.53
C TYR A 225 15.65 -16.97 -7.14
N ARG A 226 16.27 -15.79 -7.01
CA ARG A 226 17.67 -15.54 -7.34
C ARG A 226 18.34 -14.75 -6.22
N CYS A 227 19.59 -15.08 -5.95
CA CYS A 227 20.41 -14.36 -4.99
C CYS A 227 21.48 -13.51 -5.69
N TYR A 228 21.83 -12.40 -5.05
CA TYR A 228 22.88 -11.48 -5.42
C TYR A 228 23.73 -11.11 -4.20
N GLY A 229 24.99 -10.75 -4.41
CA GLY A 229 25.86 -10.15 -3.40
C GLY A 229 26.13 -8.67 -3.71
N SER A 230 26.30 -7.86 -2.66
CA SER A 230 26.74 -6.46 -2.76
C SER A 230 27.82 -6.15 -1.73
N SER A 231 28.59 -5.09 -2.00
CA SER A 231 29.52 -4.50 -1.02
C SER A 231 28.86 -3.33 -0.29
N SER A 232 29.24 -3.13 0.96
CA SER A 232 28.91 -1.98 1.78
C SER A 232 29.35 -0.65 1.16
N THR A 233 30.43 -0.66 0.37
CA THR A 233 30.93 0.52 -0.36
C THR A 233 30.04 0.93 -1.54
N SER A 234 29.29 -0.03 -2.09
CA SER A 234 28.49 0.12 -3.30
C SER A 234 27.21 -0.73 -3.23
N PRO A 235 26.26 -0.39 -2.33
CA PRO A 235 25.08 -1.22 -2.06
C PRO A 235 24.13 -1.34 -3.26
N TYR A 236 24.17 -0.39 -4.20
CA TYR A 236 23.35 -0.37 -5.42
C TYR A 236 23.89 -1.29 -6.53
N LEU A 237 25.12 -1.79 -6.39
CA LEU A 237 25.76 -2.68 -7.37
C LEU A 237 25.72 -4.10 -6.86
N LEU A 238 25.01 -4.92 -7.63
CA LEU A 238 24.82 -6.33 -7.36
C LEU A 238 25.76 -7.17 -8.24
N SER A 239 26.13 -8.32 -7.70
CA SER A 239 26.80 -9.37 -8.43
C SER A 239 25.99 -9.89 -9.62
N GLN A 240 26.58 -10.81 -10.37
CA GLN A 240 25.79 -11.68 -11.24
C GLN A 240 24.74 -12.46 -10.42
N PRO A 241 23.56 -12.73 -10.99
CA PRO A 241 22.55 -13.54 -10.34
C PRO A 241 23.02 -14.98 -10.13
N SER A 242 22.64 -15.58 -9.00
CA SER A 242 22.76 -17.03 -8.78
C SER A 242 21.98 -17.84 -9.82
N ASP A 243 22.20 -19.15 -9.84
CA ASP A 243 21.28 -20.05 -10.55
C ASP A 243 19.87 -19.90 -9.97
N PRO A 244 18.83 -19.94 -10.81
CA PRO A 244 17.45 -19.82 -10.36
C PRO A 244 17.09 -21.03 -9.50
N LEU A 245 16.39 -20.76 -8.40
CA LEU A 245 15.85 -21.80 -7.52
C LEU A 245 14.33 -21.69 -7.51
N GLU A 246 13.65 -22.72 -8.01
CA GLU A 246 12.19 -22.79 -8.01
C GLU A 246 11.69 -23.39 -6.69
N LEU A 247 10.88 -22.62 -5.95
CA LEU A 247 10.19 -23.08 -4.75
C LEU A 247 8.74 -23.41 -5.10
N ARG A 248 8.36 -24.68 -4.96
CA ARG A 248 6.98 -25.13 -5.18
C ARG A 248 6.31 -25.32 -3.83
N VAL A 249 5.11 -24.77 -3.66
CA VAL A 249 4.35 -24.90 -2.42
C VAL A 249 3.16 -25.81 -2.66
N SER A 250 3.04 -26.87 -1.86
CA SER A 250 1.96 -27.85 -1.91
C SER A 250 1.04 -27.73 -0.70
N GLY A 251 -0.23 -28.06 -0.88
CA GLY A 251 -1.22 -28.10 0.21
C GLY A 251 -2.00 -26.81 0.39
N GLU A 252 -3.31 -26.97 0.59
CA GLU A 252 -4.20 -25.94 1.08
C GLU A 252 -3.86 -25.68 2.56
N TRP A 253 -3.74 -24.42 2.99
CA TRP A 253 -3.74 -24.14 4.42
C TRP A 253 -5.00 -24.78 5.03
N PRO A 254 -4.92 -25.68 6.03
CA PRO A 254 -6.12 -26.23 6.63
C PRO A 254 -6.80 -25.12 7.42
N LEU A 255 -7.70 -24.38 6.76
CA LEU A 255 -8.70 -23.54 7.43
C LEU A 255 -9.78 -24.40 8.10
N THR A 256 -9.61 -25.71 8.20
CA THR A 256 -10.44 -26.56 9.04
C THR A 256 -9.87 -26.59 10.45
N LEU A 257 -10.06 -25.50 11.19
CA LEU A 257 -10.31 -25.64 12.62
C LEU A 257 -11.59 -26.49 12.75
N PRO A 258 -11.55 -27.69 13.38
CA PRO A 258 -12.77 -28.41 13.69
C PRO A 258 -13.46 -27.65 14.82
N GLY A 259 -14.42 -26.78 14.51
CA GLY A 259 -15.24 -26.17 15.56
C GLY A 259 -15.65 -24.71 15.40
N VAL A 260 -15.50 -24.08 14.22
CA VAL A 260 -16.27 -22.86 13.92
C VAL A 260 -16.99 -23.08 12.61
N ALA A 261 -18.09 -23.84 12.69
CA ALA A 261 -19.18 -23.67 11.77
C ALA A 261 -19.42 -22.15 11.65
N ARG A 262 -19.43 -21.65 10.42
CA ARG A 262 -19.76 -20.27 10.09
C ARG A 262 -21.03 -19.85 10.82
N ALA A 263 -20.87 -19.19 11.97
CA ALA A 263 -21.92 -18.37 12.56
C ALA A 263 -21.92 -17.00 11.87
N GLN A 264 -21.90 -16.98 10.54
CA GLN A 264 -22.46 -15.87 9.78
C GLN A 264 -23.93 -16.21 9.55
N GLY A 265 -24.67 -16.12 10.66
CA GLY A 265 -26.13 -16.10 10.66
C GLY A 265 -26.67 -14.91 9.86
N PRO A 266 -27.99 -14.87 9.63
CA PRO A 266 -28.65 -14.15 8.55
C PRO A 266 -28.74 -12.65 8.82
N HIS A 267 -27.61 -11.96 8.86
CA HIS A 267 -27.54 -10.53 9.19
C HIS A 267 -28.22 -9.66 8.12
N TRP A 268 -28.22 -10.11 6.86
CA TRP A 268 -28.94 -9.46 5.76
C TRP A 268 -30.46 -9.55 5.94
N TYR A 269 -30.98 -10.66 6.48
CA TYR A 269 -32.41 -10.84 6.75
C TYR A 269 -32.87 -9.90 7.86
N LEU A 270 -32.04 -9.68 8.88
CA LEU A 270 -32.33 -8.73 9.94
C LEU A 270 -32.43 -7.29 9.41
N TYR A 271 -31.53 -6.86 8.52
CA TYR A 271 -31.64 -5.56 7.87
C TYR A 271 -32.87 -5.43 6.97
N VAL A 272 -33.25 -6.49 6.25
CA VAL A 272 -34.47 -6.53 5.43
C VAL A 272 -35.73 -6.47 6.30
N LEU A 273 -35.76 -7.19 7.42
CA LEU A 273 -36.87 -7.13 8.39
C LEU A 273 -37.00 -5.76 9.06
N ILE A 274 -35.88 -5.15 9.44
CA ILE A 274 -35.87 -3.78 9.99
C ILE A 274 -36.38 -2.79 8.95
N GLY A 275 -35.92 -2.90 7.70
CA GLY A 275 -36.40 -2.08 6.59
C GLY A 275 -37.90 -2.23 6.33
N ALA A 276 -38.40 -3.46 6.33
CA ALA A 276 -39.83 -3.76 6.15
C ALA A 276 -40.69 -3.24 7.32
N ALA A 277 -40.22 -3.38 8.56
CA ALA A 277 -40.91 -2.87 9.74
C ALA A 277 -40.99 -1.33 9.74
N VAL A 278 -39.88 -0.64 9.41
CA VAL A 278 -39.87 0.83 9.31
C VAL A 278 -40.80 1.31 8.20
N ALA A 279 -40.78 0.66 7.03
CA ALA A 279 -41.68 1.00 5.93
C ALA A 279 -43.15 0.82 6.33
N PHE A 280 -43.49 -0.27 7.02
CA PHE A 280 -44.85 -0.53 7.49
C PHE A 280 -45.33 0.51 8.51
N VAL A 281 -44.49 0.89 9.47
CA VAL A 281 -44.80 1.94 10.45
C VAL A 281 -45.04 3.29 9.77
N LEU A 282 -44.19 3.68 8.80
CA LEU A 282 -44.36 4.92 8.04
C LEU A 282 -45.69 4.93 7.26
N LEU A 283 -46.06 3.80 6.68
CA LEU A 283 -47.31 3.65 5.92
C LEU A 283 -48.55 3.75 6.82
N LEU A 284 -48.50 3.15 8.01
CA LEU A 284 -49.55 3.27 9.02
C LEU A 284 -49.70 4.72 9.51
N VAL A 285 -48.59 5.41 9.77
CA VAL A 285 -48.62 6.83 10.18
C VAL A 285 -49.24 7.69 9.08
N LEU A 286 -48.86 7.47 7.81
CA LEU A 286 -49.48 8.15 6.67
C LEU A 286 -50.98 7.87 6.57
N LEU A 287 -51.40 6.62 6.74
CA LEU A 287 -52.82 6.24 6.73
C LEU A 287 -53.59 6.96 7.83
N VAL A 288 -53.07 6.99 9.06
CA VAL A 288 -53.69 7.70 10.19
C VAL A 288 -53.77 9.20 9.89
N LEU A 289 -52.72 9.81 9.35
CA LEU A 289 -52.74 11.22 8.96
C LEU A 289 -53.78 11.50 7.87
N LEU A 290 -53.93 10.60 6.90
CA LEU A 290 -54.95 10.70 5.86
C LEU A 290 -56.35 10.52 6.42
N LEU A 291 -56.57 9.59 7.34
CA LEU A 291 -57.85 9.40 8.03
C LEU A 291 -58.19 10.58 8.93
N VAL A 292 -57.22 11.16 9.63
CA VAL A 292 -57.40 12.40 10.40
C VAL A 292 -57.71 13.57 9.47
N ARG A 293 -57.02 13.70 8.33
CA ARG A 293 -57.33 14.72 7.31
C ARG A 293 -58.71 14.51 6.71
N HIS A 294 -59.11 13.27 6.44
CA HIS A 294 -60.42 12.93 5.91
C HIS A 294 -61.52 13.18 6.95
N ARG A 295 -61.29 12.85 8.22
CA ARG A 295 -62.20 13.18 9.33
C ARG A 295 -62.30 14.69 9.57
N ARG A 296 -61.19 15.44 9.44
CA ARG A 296 -61.21 16.91 9.48
C ARG A 296 -61.96 17.51 8.28
N ARG A 297 -61.82 16.94 7.07
CA ARG A 297 -62.58 17.33 5.87
C ARG A 297 -64.06 16.94 5.95
N GLY A 298 -64.40 15.77 6.49
CA GLY A 298 -65.77 15.31 6.70
C GLY A 298 -66.49 16.08 7.81
N LYS A 299 -65.79 16.45 8.88
CA LYS A 299 -66.33 17.30 9.95
C LYS A 299 -66.48 18.77 9.51
N GLY A 300 -65.82 19.19 8.44
CA GLY A 300 -66.06 20.46 7.74
C GLY A 300 -67.29 20.46 6.84
N ARG A 301 -67.86 19.29 6.47
CA ARG A 301 -69.05 19.20 5.60
C ARG A 301 -70.36 19.03 6.38
N MET A 302 -70.33 18.61 7.65
CA MET A 302 -71.52 18.47 8.51
C MET A 302 -71.86 19.70 9.38
N ARG A 303 -71.21 20.85 9.16
CA ARG A 303 -71.58 22.14 9.82
C ARG A 303 -72.27 23.13 8.87
N GLY A 304 -72.58 22.72 7.64
CA GLY A 304 -73.22 23.52 6.61
C GLY A 304 -74.69 23.19 6.32
N GLU A 305 -75.29 22.25 7.04
CA GLU A 305 -76.69 21.82 6.79
C GLU A 305 -77.42 21.56 8.12
N LYS A 306 -77.55 22.61 8.93
CA LYS A 306 -78.57 22.69 9.98
C LYS A 306 -78.96 24.17 10.14
N GLY A 307 -79.70 24.65 9.15
CA GLY A 307 -80.09 26.05 9.04
C GLY A 307 -81.03 26.30 7.86
N ARG A 308 -82.09 25.50 7.71
CA ARG A 308 -83.36 25.89 7.06
C ARG A 308 -84.39 24.77 7.24
N GLY A 309 -85.54 25.09 7.80
CA GLY A 309 -86.63 24.17 8.13
C GLY A 309 -87.19 24.52 9.48
#